data_AF-B3STP6-F1
#
_entry.id   AF-B3STP6-F1
#
_cell.length_a   1.000
_cell.length_b   1.000
_cell.length_c   1.000
_cell.angle_alpha   90.00
_cell.angle_beta   90.00
_cell.angle_gamma   90.00
#
_symmetry.space_group_name_H-M   'P 1'
#
loop_
_entity.id
_entity.type
_entity.pdbx_description
1 polymer ?
#
loop_
_entity_poly.entity_id
_entity_poly.type
_entity_poly.pdbx_seq_one_letter_code
_entity_poly.pdbx_strand_id
1 'polypeptide(L)'
;MKDFKKKIIMKISRIEYKHTAFSAEYKDVEKVYKKLRDNMDKVATGINNLMTYEHGGSAMKKIYHGLSMVSSASRMNYFSDADIFEGFARINKDLTDSDLDEGVREVGRKTAEAYENISKAKEKFNEQCGREMEVLMSMKKRAETTDKERENAKIYRYDLEKAKQSNNPEDQEEVDRLSELFENSQTRTIEMMRDFIGADGLQGVLTRVRDLNIEFHQESVKALERTK
;
A
#
# COMPACT_ATOMS: atom_id res chain seq x y z
N MET A 1 6.53 -14.10 28.81
CA MET A 1 7.75 -13.79 29.59
C MET A 1 8.94 -14.70 29.25
N LYS A 2 8.72 -16.01 29.02
CA LYS A 2 9.79 -16.95 28.58
C LYS A 2 10.44 -16.53 27.25
N ASP A 3 9.66 -16.15 26.24
CA ASP A 3 10.21 -15.79 24.92
C ASP A 3 11.04 -14.50 24.92
N PHE A 4 10.66 -13.51 25.73
CA PHE A 4 11.43 -12.27 25.85
C PHE A 4 12.81 -12.52 26.48
N LYS A 5 12.86 -13.30 27.57
CA LYS A 5 14.14 -13.72 28.18
C LYS A 5 14.99 -14.49 27.15
N LYS A 6 14.36 -15.38 26.38
CA LYS A 6 15.04 -16.14 25.33
C LYS A 6 15.63 -15.26 24.23
N LYS A 7 14.89 -14.25 23.76
CA LYS A 7 15.40 -13.26 22.78
C LYS A 7 16.64 -12.52 23.29
N ILE A 8 16.66 -12.16 24.57
CA ILE A 8 17.84 -11.54 25.20
C ILE A 8 19.00 -12.54 25.23
N ILE A 9 18.76 -13.77 25.69
CA ILE A 9 19.78 -14.82 25.74
C ILE A 9 20.37 -15.07 24.36
N MET A 10 19.55 -15.21 23.32
CA MET A 10 20.01 -15.41 21.94
C MET A 10 20.90 -14.28 21.42
N LYS A 11 20.65 -13.03 21.82
CA LYS A 11 21.51 -11.89 21.44
C LYS A 11 22.86 -11.89 22.18
N ILE A 12 22.88 -12.42 23.41
CA ILE A 12 24.08 -12.46 24.26
C ILE A 12 24.93 -13.70 23.93
N SER A 13 24.29 -14.87 23.77
CA SER A 13 24.96 -16.12 23.42
C SER A 13 25.31 -16.11 21.92
N ARG A 14 26.58 -15.90 21.59
CA ARG A 14 27.10 -16.13 20.23
C ARG A 14 27.21 -17.64 19.99
N ILE A 15 26.08 -18.30 19.73
CA ILE A 15 26.11 -19.67 19.22
C ILE A 15 26.56 -19.63 17.75
N GLU A 16 27.54 -20.46 17.41
CA GLU A 16 27.90 -20.71 16.02
C GLU A 16 26.92 -21.75 15.45
N TYR A 17 26.24 -21.45 14.35
CA TYR A 17 25.28 -22.37 13.75
C TYR A 17 25.99 -23.33 12.79
N LYS A 18 26.34 -24.52 13.27
CA LYS A 18 27.07 -25.55 12.53
C LYS A 18 26.15 -26.58 11.88
N HIS A 19 25.05 -26.92 12.54
CA HIS A 19 24.18 -28.02 12.12
C HIS A 19 22.80 -27.59 11.64
N THR A 20 22.46 -26.31 11.83
CA THR A 20 21.12 -25.77 11.55
C THR A 20 21.21 -24.46 10.79
N ALA A 21 21.04 -24.56 9.47
CA ALA A 21 21.01 -23.42 8.57
C ALA A 21 19.59 -23.20 8.04
N PHE A 22 19.20 -21.94 7.90
CA PHE A 22 18.06 -21.61 7.04
C PHE A 22 18.36 -22.02 5.59
N SER A 23 17.34 -22.50 4.88
CA SER A 23 17.42 -22.80 3.45
C SER A 23 17.86 -21.57 2.64
N ALA A 24 18.46 -21.80 1.46
CA ALA A 24 18.82 -20.70 0.55
C ALA A 24 17.58 -19.88 0.15
N GLU A 25 16.49 -20.58 -0.16
CA GLU A 25 15.18 -20.01 -0.47
C GLU A 25 14.66 -19.09 0.66
N TYR A 26 14.74 -19.53 1.93
CA TYR A 26 14.32 -18.69 3.05
C TYR A 26 15.06 -17.35 3.06
N LYS A 27 16.38 -17.38 2.86
CA LYS A 27 17.22 -16.16 2.87
C LYS A 27 16.87 -15.22 1.71
N ASP A 28 16.65 -15.77 0.53
CA ASP A 28 16.32 -15.01 -0.67
C ASP A 28 14.94 -14.35 -0.56
N VAL A 29 13.93 -15.11 -0.16
CA VAL A 29 12.56 -14.60 0.04
C VAL A 29 12.54 -13.58 1.18
N GLU A 30 13.24 -13.82 2.29
CA GLU A 30 13.31 -12.89 3.43
C GLU A 30 13.92 -11.54 3.02
N LYS A 31 14.98 -11.56 2.19
CA LYS A 31 15.61 -10.34 1.69
C LYS A 31 14.63 -9.48 0.89
N VAL A 32 13.86 -10.10 -0.01
CA VAL A 32 12.85 -9.40 -0.82
C VAL A 32 11.71 -8.91 0.06
N TYR A 33 11.17 -9.79 0.92
CA TYR A 33 10.08 -9.48 1.83
C TYR A 33 10.38 -8.25 2.71
N LYS A 34 11.54 -8.24 3.40
CA LYS A 34 11.95 -7.10 4.24
C LYS A 34 11.99 -5.81 3.44
N LYS A 35 12.63 -5.83 2.27
CA LYS A 35 12.75 -4.66 1.40
C LYS A 35 11.38 -4.10 1.01
N LEU A 36 10.44 -4.98 0.65
CA LEU A 36 9.08 -4.56 0.28
C LEU A 36 8.28 -4.06 1.48
N ARG A 37 8.29 -4.80 2.59
CA ARG A 37 7.64 -4.43 3.85
C ARG A 37 8.09 -3.05 4.33
N ASP A 38 9.39 -2.78 4.32
CA ASP A 38 9.95 -1.52 4.81
C ASP A 38 9.63 -0.32 3.89
N ASN A 39 9.20 -0.57 2.65
CA ASN A 39 8.76 0.48 1.73
C ASN A 39 7.23 0.57 1.61
N MET A 40 6.46 -0.27 2.31
CA MET A 40 5.00 -0.30 2.22
C MET A 40 4.34 1.03 2.62
N ASP A 41 4.84 1.71 3.67
CA ASP A 41 4.34 3.02 4.07
C ASP A 41 4.61 4.10 2.98
N LYS A 42 5.70 3.95 2.21
CA LYS A 42 5.96 4.83 1.05
C LYS A 42 5.00 4.55 -0.10
N VAL A 43 4.65 3.29 -0.34
CA VAL A 43 3.64 2.92 -1.33
C VAL A 43 2.28 3.51 -0.95
N ALA A 44 1.86 3.36 0.31
CA ALA A 44 0.64 3.96 0.83
C ALA A 44 0.64 5.50 0.68
N THR A 45 1.77 6.15 0.98
CA THR A 45 1.94 7.60 0.77
C THR A 45 1.81 7.97 -0.71
N GLY A 46 2.42 7.19 -1.61
CA GLY A 46 2.31 7.40 -3.05
C GLY A 46 0.88 7.32 -3.56
N ILE A 47 0.13 6.29 -3.14
CA ILE A 47 -1.30 6.13 -3.50
C ILE A 47 -2.12 7.30 -2.95
N ASN A 48 -1.91 7.68 -1.69
CA ASN A 48 -2.61 8.83 -1.09
C ASN A 48 -2.33 10.15 -1.83
N ASN A 49 -1.10 10.35 -2.31
CA ASN A 49 -0.76 11.52 -3.11
C ASN A 49 -1.47 11.49 -4.47
N LEU A 50 -1.53 10.33 -5.14
CA LEU A 50 -2.32 10.16 -6.37
C LEU A 50 -3.80 10.44 -6.15
N MET A 51 -4.33 10.15 -4.96
CA MET A 51 -5.74 10.38 -4.62
C MET A 51 -6.09 11.82 -4.22
N THR A 52 -5.10 12.69 -4.05
CA THR A 52 -5.34 14.01 -3.43
C THR A 52 -4.63 15.18 -4.11
N TYR A 53 -3.78 14.95 -5.12
CA TYR A 53 -3.03 16.02 -5.79
C TYR A 53 -3.94 17.08 -6.42
N GLU A 54 -5.11 16.69 -6.88
CA GLU A 54 -6.12 17.55 -7.53
C GLU A 54 -6.71 18.59 -6.58
N HIS A 55 -6.56 18.39 -5.27
CA HIS A 55 -6.95 19.35 -4.24
C HIS A 55 -5.74 20.11 -3.66
N GLY A 56 -4.54 19.98 -4.23
CA GLY A 56 -3.29 20.50 -3.64
C GLY A 56 -2.70 19.60 -2.53
N GLY A 57 -3.14 18.34 -2.47
CA GLY A 57 -2.71 17.35 -1.49
C GLY A 57 -3.69 17.13 -0.35
N SER A 58 -3.45 16.07 0.44
CA SER A 58 -4.40 15.61 1.48
C SER A 58 -4.73 16.64 2.57
N ALA A 59 -3.79 17.51 2.94
CA ALA A 59 -4.02 18.58 3.91
C ALA A 59 -5.01 19.62 3.37
N MET A 60 -4.80 20.06 2.13
CA MET A 60 -5.69 21.00 1.46
C MET A 60 -7.08 20.41 1.21
N LYS A 61 -7.17 19.14 0.80
CA LYS A 61 -8.45 18.42 0.70
C LYS A 61 -9.23 18.46 2.01
N LYS A 62 -8.59 18.17 3.15
CA LYS A 62 -9.23 18.24 4.47
C LYS A 62 -9.67 19.66 4.85
N ILE A 63 -8.87 20.67 4.51
CA ILE A 63 -9.21 22.08 4.75
C ILE A 63 -10.44 22.45 3.91
N TYR A 64 -10.46 22.13 2.62
CA TYR A 64 -11.60 22.42 1.75
C TYR A 64 -12.87 21.70 2.21
N HIS A 65 -12.77 20.43 2.59
CA HIS A 65 -13.89 19.68 3.16
C HIS A 65 -14.41 20.30 4.47
N GLY A 66 -13.50 20.72 5.36
CA GLY A 66 -13.86 21.41 6.60
C GLY A 66 -14.55 22.75 6.35
N LEU A 67 -14.01 23.57 5.44
CA LEU A 67 -14.58 24.85 5.06
C LEU A 67 -15.92 24.70 4.32
N SER A 68 -16.09 23.66 3.49
CA SER A 68 -17.34 23.39 2.78
C SER A 68 -18.47 22.95 3.71
N MET A 69 -18.16 22.20 4.78
CA MET A 69 -19.11 21.91 5.85
C MET A 69 -19.52 23.15 6.64
N VAL A 70 -18.59 24.07 6.90
CA VAL A 70 -18.91 25.35 7.56
C VAL A 70 -19.73 26.26 6.64
N SER A 71 -19.35 26.38 5.36
CA SER A 71 -20.06 27.22 4.40
C SER A 71 -21.48 26.76 4.11
N SER A 72 -21.69 25.44 4.02
CA SER A 72 -23.03 24.86 3.88
C SER A 72 -23.90 25.11 5.12
N ALA A 73 -23.31 25.16 6.31
CA ALA A 73 -23.99 25.63 7.52
C ALA A 73 -24.23 27.16 7.53
N SER A 74 -23.42 27.93 6.82
CA SER A 74 -23.40 29.40 6.88
C SER A 74 -23.73 30.12 5.57
N ARG A 75 -24.50 29.54 4.63
CA ARG A 75 -24.90 30.15 3.32
C ARG A 75 -23.77 30.89 2.55
N MET A 76 -22.49 30.64 2.85
CA MET A 76 -21.35 31.38 2.31
C MET A 76 -20.64 30.50 1.29
N ASN A 77 -21.18 30.40 0.08
CA ASN A 77 -20.71 29.52 -1.02
C ASN A 77 -19.29 29.80 -1.57
N TYR A 78 -18.40 30.43 -0.79
CA TYR A 78 -17.06 30.83 -1.27
C TYR A 78 -16.02 29.71 -1.24
N PHE A 79 -16.26 28.61 -0.52
CA PHE A 79 -15.31 27.50 -0.42
C PHE A 79 -15.92 26.23 -1.00
N SER A 80 -15.50 25.84 -2.20
CA SER A 80 -15.88 24.57 -2.82
C SER A 80 -14.83 23.51 -2.57
N ASP A 81 -15.27 22.31 -2.19
CA ASP A 81 -14.47 21.07 -2.17
C ASP A 81 -14.13 20.56 -3.58
N ALA A 82 -14.30 21.41 -4.59
CA ALA A 82 -14.09 21.09 -5.99
C ALA A 82 -12.63 20.72 -6.23
N ASP A 83 -12.41 19.61 -6.93
CA ASP A 83 -11.09 19.31 -7.46
C ASP A 83 -10.69 20.32 -8.56
N ILE A 84 -9.41 20.37 -8.92
CA ILE A 84 -8.90 21.30 -9.94
C ILE A 84 -9.62 21.18 -11.29
N PHE A 85 -10.06 19.98 -11.67
CA PHE A 85 -10.75 19.74 -12.93
C PHE A 85 -12.17 20.28 -12.88
N GLU A 86 -12.90 20.04 -11.80
CA GLU A 86 -14.23 20.63 -11.58
C GLU A 86 -14.15 22.17 -11.50
N GLY A 87 -13.14 22.71 -10.79
CA GLY A 87 -12.88 24.15 -10.73
C GLY A 87 -12.63 24.75 -12.11
N PHE A 88 -11.83 24.08 -12.94
CA PHE A 88 -11.56 24.53 -14.31
C PHE A 88 -12.79 24.41 -15.21
N ALA A 89 -13.62 23.37 -15.03
CA ALA A 89 -14.87 23.24 -15.74
C ALA A 89 -15.82 24.40 -15.44
N ARG A 90 -15.94 24.82 -14.17
CA ARG A 90 -16.76 25.96 -13.77
C ARG A 90 -16.32 27.27 -14.44
N ILE A 91 -15.02 27.56 -14.44
CA ILE A 91 -14.46 28.74 -15.14
C ILE A 91 -14.83 28.73 -16.63
N ASN A 92 -14.77 27.56 -17.27
CA ASN A 92 -15.12 27.45 -18.69
C ASN A 92 -16.64 27.53 -18.94
N LYS A 93 -17.48 27.15 -17.97
CA LYS A 93 -18.93 27.41 -18.04
C LYS A 93 -19.24 28.90 -17.97
N ASP A 94 -18.50 29.68 -17.18
CA ASP A 94 -18.67 31.13 -17.14
C ASP A 94 -18.36 31.78 -18.50
N LEU A 95 -17.50 31.15 -19.33
CA LEU A 95 -17.24 31.57 -20.72
C LEU A 95 -18.37 31.21 -21.70
N THR A 96 -19.42 30.52 -21.25
CA THR A 96 -20.60 30.19 -22.09
C THR A 96 -21.69 31.24 -22.01
N ASP A 97 -21.53 32.26 -21.14
CA ASP A 97 -22.50 33.33 -20.97
C ASP A 97 -22.62 34.25 -22.21
N SER A 98 -23.77 34.93 -22.31
CA SER A 98 -24.35 35.41 -23.56
C SER A 98 -23.65 36.58 -24.26
N ASP A 99 -22.62 37.17 -23.68
CA ASP A 99 -21.98 38.40 -24.20
C ASP A 99 -20.67 38.14 -24.95
N LEU A 100 -20.27 36.87 -25.08
CA LEU A 100 -19.03 36.45 -25.74
C LEU A 100 -19.26 35.98 -27.18
N ASP A 101 -18.18 36.01 -27.97
CA ASP A 101 -18.15 35.47 -29.34
C ASP A 101 -18.51 33.98 -29.37
N GLU A 102 -19.24 33.55 -30.41
CA GLU A 102 -19.71 32.17 -30.53
C GLU A 102 -18.58 31.14 -30.52
N GLY A 103 -17.44 31.45 -31.14
CA GLY A 103 -16.27 30.56 -31.13
C GLY A 103 -15.70 30.38 -29.72
N VAL A 104 -15.69 31.45 -28.92
CA VAL A 104 -15.25 31.40 -27.52
C VAL A 104 -16.25 30.59 -26.68
N ARG A 105 -17.55 30.82 -26.86
CA ARG A 105 -18.60 30.06 -26.14
C ARG A 105 -18.52 28.57 -26.44
N GLU A 106 -18.34 28.19 -27.70
CA GLU A 106 -18.26 26.79 -28.09
C GLU A 106 -17.00 26.11 -27.52
N VAL A 107 -15.85 26.77 -27.56
CA VAL A 107 -14.62 26.27 -26.93
C VAL A 107 -14.79 26.14 -25.42
N GLY A 108 -15.39 27.15 -24.77
CA GLY A 108 -15.70 27.13 -23.34
C GLY A 108 -16.61 25.96 -22.98
N ARG A 109 -17.70 25.76 -23.72
CA ARG A 109 -18.65 24.65 -23.52
C ARG A 109 -17.97 23.28 -23.66
N LYS A 110 -17.25 23.05 -24.77
CA LYS A 110 -16.52 21.79 -25.02
C LYS A 110 -15.48 21.52 -23.93
N THR A 111 -14.74 22.55 -23.53
CA THR A 111 -13.69 22.44 -22.50
C THR A 111 -14.30 22.17 -21.13
N ALA A 112 -15.39 22.86 -20.76
CA ALA A 112 -16.12 22.60 -19.53
C ALA A 112 -16.56 21.14 -19.44
N GLU A 113 -17.24 20.64 -20.49
CA GLU A 113 -17.70 19.25 -20.55
C GLU A 113 -16.54 18.24 -20.44
N ALA A 114 -15.41 18.51 -21.11
CA ALA A 114 -14.24 17.64 -21.02
C ALA A 114 -13.69 17.57 -19.59
N TYR A 115 -13.55 18.69 -18.90
CA TYR A 115 -13.01 18.73 -17.54
C TYR A 115 -13.98 18.19 -16.48
N GLU A 116 -15.30 18.30 -16.69
CA GLU A 116 -16.28 17.57 -15.87
C GLU A 116 -16.13 16.06 -16.01
N ASN A 117 -15.89 15.57 -17.23
CA ASN A 117 -15.65 14.14 -17.46
C ASN A 117 -14.33 13.68 -16.83
N ILE A 118 -13.28 14.51 -16.85
CA ILE A 118 -12.01 14.23 -16.17
C ILE A 118 -12.21 14.17 -14.64
N SER A 119 -12.96 15.12 -14.06
CA SER A 119 -13.27 15.13 -12.63
C SER A 119 -14.00 13.84 -12.22
N LYS A 120 -15.06 13.44 -12.95
CA LYS A 120 -15.77 12.16 -12.71
C LYS A 120 -14.86 10.94 -12.81
N ALA A 121 -13.96 10.92 -13.81
CA ALA A 121 -12.97 9.84 -13.94
C ALA A 121 -11.99 9.83 -12.76
N LYS A 122 -11.62 11.01 -12.24
CA LYS A 122 -10.76 11.16 -11.06
C LYS A 122 -11.45 10.69 -9.77
N GLU A 123 -12.73 10.98 -9.60
CA GLU A 123 -13.52 10.48 -8.47
C GLU A 123 -13.56 8.95 -8.45
N LYS A 124 -13.84 8.32 -9.62
CA LYS A 124 -13.81 6.87 -9.77
C LYS A 124 -12.42 6.28 -9.45
N PHE A 125 -11.37 6.90 -9.98
CA PHE A 125 -9.98 6.53 -9.68
C PHE A 125 -9.69 6.61 -8.17
N ASN A 126 -10.10 7.69 -7.51
CA ASN A 126 -9.92 7.89 -6.07
C ASN A 126 -10.63 6.81 -5.26
N GLU A 127 -11.86 6.46 -5.62
CA GLU A 127 -12.62 5.40 -4.97
C GLU A 127 -11.92 4.04 -5.10
N GLN A 128 -11.43 3.72 -6.30
CA GLN A 128 -10.68 2.48 -6.56
C GLN A 128 -9.34 2.44 -5.80
N CYS A 129 -8.59 3.53 -5.78
CA CYS A 129 -7.37 3.64 -4.97
C CYS A 129 -7.65 3.57 -3.47
N GLY A 130 -8.81 4.06 -3.01
CA GLY A 130 -9.28 3.92 -1.63
C GLY A 130 -9.39 2.45 -1.21
N ARG A 131 -9.94 1.59 -2.08
CA ARG A 131 -9.98 0.13 -1.84
C ARG A 131 -8.59 -0.48 -1.77
N GLU A 132 -7.66 -0.06 -2.62
CA GLU A 132 -6.27 -0.53 -2.54
C GLU A 132 -5.55 -0.10 -1.25
N MET A 133 -5.89 1.07 -0.71
CA MET A 133 -5.41 1.52 0.60
C MET A 133 -5.91 0.61 1.73
N GLU A 134 -7.15 0.14 1.68
CA GLU A 134 -7.69 -0.83 2.65
C GLU A 134 -6.96 -2.18 2.56
N VAL A 135 -6.62 -2.62 1.34
CA VAL A 135 -5.78 -3.81 1.12
C VAL A 135 -4.40 -3.62 1.76
N LEU A 136 -3.75 -2.47 1.58
CA LEU A 136 -2.46 -2.16 2.21
C LEU A 136 -2.54 -2.16 3.75
N MET A 137 -3.61 -1.61 4.33
CA MET A 137 -3.82 -1.67 5.78
C MET A 137 -3.94 -3.11 6.27
N SER A 138 -4.68 -3.94 5.54
CA SER A 138 -4.81 -5.37 5.85
C SER A 138 -3.48 -6.11 5.70
N MET A 139 -2.68 -5.77 4.68
CA MET A 139 -1.33 -6.29 4.48
C MET A 139 -0.38 -5.93 5.63
N LYS A 140 -0.51 -4.73 6.22
CA LYS A 140 0.30 -4.33 7.38
C LYS A 140 0.09 -5.25 8.57
N LYS A 141 -1.16 -5.61 8.85
CA LYS A 141 -1.50 -6.60 9.88
C LYS A 141 -0.96 -8.01 9.56
N ARG A 142 -1.03 -8.41 8.28
CA ARG A 142 -0.43 -9.68 7.82
C ARG A 142 1.09 -9.69 8.02
N ALA A 143 1.78 -8.60 7.68
CA ALA A 143 3.22 -8.45 7.84
C ALA A 143 3.67 -8.58 9.31
N GLU A 144 2.91 -8.04 10.27
CA GLU A 144 3.19 -8.23 11.70
C GLU A 144 3.11 -9.71 12.11
N THR A 145 2.19 -10.46 11.51
CA THR A 145 2.03 -11.90 11.75
C THR A 145 3.20 -12.67 11.12
N THR A 146 3.57 -12.33 9.88
CA THR A 146 4.75 -12.88 9.20
C THR A 146 6.03 -12.60 10.00
N ASP A 147 6.19 -11.41 10.55
CA ASP A 147 7.35 -11.06 11.37
C ASP A 147 7.41 -11.84 12.69
N LYS A 148 6.27 -12.12 13.32
CA LYS A 148 6.21 -13.02 14.49
C LYS A 148 6.67 -14.43 14.12
N GLU A 149 6.21 -14.95 12.99
CA GLU A 149 6.60 -16.30 12.54
C GLU A 149 8.09 -16.37 12.16
N ARG A 150 8.64 -15.32 11.53
CA ARG A 150 10.09 -15.18 11.30
C ARG A 150 10.90 -15.21 12.60
N GLU A 151 10.37 -14.64 13.68
CA GLU A 151 11.01 -14.71 14.99
C GLU A 151 10.90 -16.12 15.61
N ASN A 152 9.78 -16.82 15.43
CA ASN A 152 9.62 -18.21 15.85
C ASN A 152 10.63 -19.13 15.14
N ALA A 153 10.77 -18.99 13.83
CA ALA A 153 11.72 -19.78 13.04
C ALA A 153 13.17 -19.60 13.55
N LYS A 154 13.56 -18.38 13.95
CA LYS A 154 14.86 -18.11 14.59
C LYS A 154 15.00 -18.76 15.96
N ILE A 155 13.92 -18.80 16.75
CA ILE A 155 13.90 -19.43 18.08
C ILE A 155 14.09 -20.94 17.94
N TYR A 156 13.32 -21.59 17.05
CA TYR A 156 13.45 -23.04 16.82
C TYR A 156 14.82 -23.41 16.27
N ARG A 157 15.37 -22.59 15.36
CA ARG A 157 16.75 -22.75 14.87
C ARG A 157 17.77 -22.75 16.00
N TYR A 158 17.61 -21.84 16.96
CA TYR A 158 18.51 -21.72 18.11
C TYR A 158 18.41 -22.91 19.06
N ASP A 159 17.20 -23.36 19.36
CA ASP A 159 16.99 -24.52 20.22
C ASP A 159 17.54 -25.79 19.58
N LEU A 160 17.24 -26.00 18.30
CA LEU A 160 17.72 -27.14 17.54
C LEU A 160 19.24 -27.17 17.47
N GLU A 161 19.88 -26.01 17.25
CA GLU A 161 21.33 -25.92 17.25
C GLU A 161 21.91 -26.26 18.63
N LYS A 162 21.28 -25.79 19.71
CA LYS A 162 21.70 -26.14 21.08
C LYS A 162 21.56 -27.62 21.39
N ALA A 163 20.44 -28.23 21.01
CA ALA A 163 20.20 -29.65 21.23
C ALA A 163 21.20 -30.51 20.41
N LYS A 164 21.49 -30.13 19.16
CA LYS A 164 22.51 -30.81 18.35
C LYS A 164 23.93 -30.63 18.92
N GLN A 165 24.23 -29.49 19.52
CA GLN A 165 25.54 -29.22 20.14
C GLN A 165 25.73 -29.85 21.53
N SER A 166 24.66 -30.21 22.25
CA SER A 166 24.78 -30.92 23.53
C SER A 166 25.39 -32.32 23.33
N ASN A 167 25.19 -32.92 22.14
CA ASN A 167 25.64 -34.26 21.77
C ASN A 167 25.24 -35.32 22.81
N ASN A 168 24.12 -35.10 23.52
CA ASN A 168 23.58 -36.04 24.49
C ASN A 168 22.66 -37.04 23.77
N PRO A 169 22.98 -38.35 23.77
CA PRO A 169 22.15 -39.37 23.12
C PRO A 169 20.71 -39.42 23.66
N GLU A 170 20.50 -39.03 24.92
CA GLU A 170 19.16 -38.98 25.53
C GLU A 170 18.28 -37.85 24.96
N ASP A 171 18.86 -36.87 24.27
CA ASP A 171 18.15 -35.72 23.70
C ASP A 171 17.61 -36.00 22.28
N GLN A 172 17.77 -37.21 21.72
CA GLN A 172 17.42 -37.48 20.31
C GLN A 172 15.94 -37.17 19.99
N GLU A 173 15.02 -37.52 20.90
CA GLU A 173 13.58 -37.20 20.74
C GLU A 173 13.34 -35.68 20.70
N GLU A 174 14.08 -34.91 21.52
CA GLU A 174 14.00 -33.45 21.53
C GLU A 174 14.61 -32.84 20.26
N VAL A 175 15.71 -33.41 19.75
CA VAL A 175 16.32 -33.02 18.47
C VAL A 175 15.32 -33.22 17.33
N ASP A 176 14.66 -34.38 17.27
CA ASP A 176 13.68 -34.69 16.22
C ASP A 176 12.48 -33.74 16.29
N ARG A 177 11.93 -33.52 17.49
CA ARG A 177 10.84 -32.57 17.72
C ARG A 177 11.19 -31.14 17.32
N LEU A 178 12.38 -30.66 17.69
CA LEU A 178 12.86 -29.33 17.32
C LEU A 178 13.17 -29.21 15.83
N SER A 179 13.61 -30.30 15.19
CA SER A 179 13.82 -30.36 13.74
C SER A 179 12.51 -30.18 12.99
N GLU A 180 11.45 -30.88 13.39
CA GLU A 180 10.12 -30.72 12.81
C GLU A 180 9.58 -29.29 13.01
N LEU A 181 9.68 -28.73 14.23
CA LEU A 181 9.25 -27.36 14.52
C LEU A 181 10.00 -26.32 13.68
N PHE A 182 11.31 -26.50 13.51
CA PHE A 182 12.13 -25.61 12.70
C PHE A 182 11.74 -25.67 11.22
N GLU A 183 11.63 -26.87 10.64
CA GLU A 183 11.27 -27.03 9.22
C GLU A 183 9.85 -26.55 8.91
N ASN A 184 8.88 -26.85 9.79
CA ASN A 184 7.51 -26.37 9.64
C ASN A 184 7.43 -24.84 9.73
N SER A 185 8.12 -24.23 10.70
CA SER A 185 8.14 -22.77 10.86
C SER A 185 8.86 -22.09 9.70
N GLN A 186 9.97 -22.65 9.21
CA GLN A 186 10.69 -22.16 8.04
C GLN A 186 9.80 -22.17 6.79
N THR A 187 9.14 -23.30 6.51
CA THR A 187 8.25 -23.48 5.34
C THR A 187 7.08 -22.50 5.40
N ARG A 188 6.38 -22.45 6.54
CA ARG A 188 5.28 -21.51 6.76
C ARG A 188 5.71 -20.05 6.60
N THR A 189 6.90 -19.71 7.10
CA THR A 189 7.45 -18.36 6.96
C THR A 189 7.69 -18.01 5.50
N ILE A 190 8.23 -18.93 4.69
CA ILE A 190 8.44 -18.74 3.25
C ILE A 190 7.12 -18.46 2.55
N GLU A 191 6.09 -19.27 2.80
CA GLU A 191 4.74 -19.10 2.23
C GLU A 191 4.17 -17.72 2.58
N MET A 192 4.16 -17.35 3.86
CA MET A 192 3.64 -16.06 4.31
C MET A 192 4.39 -14.87 3.72
N MET A 193 5.71 -14.99 3.52
CA MET A 193 6.51 -13.96 2.86
C MET A 193 6.20 -13.88 1.35
N ARG A 194 6.00 -15.02 0.68
CA ARG A 194 5.61 -15.08 -0.74
C ARG A 194 4.24 -14.48 -0.97
N ASP A 195 3.26 -14.79 -0.13
CA ASP A 195 1.91 -14.23 -0.20
C ASP A 195 1.94 -12.70 -0.07
N PHE A 196 2.82 -12.18 0.80
CA PHE A 196 3.02 -10.74 0.91
C PHE A 196 3.66 -10.12 -0.34
N ILE A 197 4.58 -10.83 -0.99
CA ILE A 197 5.30 -10.34 -2.18
C ILE A 197 4.43 -10.40 -3.44
N GLY A 198 3.71 -11.50 -3.64
CA GLY A 198 3.14 -11.92 -4.92
C GLY A 198 1.90 -11.17 -5.39
N ALA A 199 1.17 -11.79 -6.31
CA ALA A 199 0.02 -11.19 -7.00
C ALA A 199 -1.14 -10.80 -6.07
N ASP A 200 -1.30 -11.49 -4.93
CA ASP A 200 -2.30 -11.15 -3.89
C ASP A 200 -1.72 -10.25 -2.76
N GLY A 201 -0.45 -9.89 -2.92
CA GLY A 201 0.32 -9.05 -2.02
C GLY A 201 0.67 -7.70 -2.66
N LEU A 202 1.89 -7.23 -2.38
CA LEU A 202 2.31 -5.88 -2.75
C LEU A 202 2.45 -5.72 -4.26
N GLN A 203 2.92 -6.74 -4.97
CA GLN A 203 2.97 -6.72 -6.43
C GLN A 203 1.56 -6.52 -7.02
N GLY A 204 0.54 -7.20 -6.46
CA GLY A 204 -0.85 -7.03 -6.84
C GLY A 204 -1.36 -5.61 -6.70
N VAL A 205 -1.14 -5.00 -5.53
CA VAL A 205 -1.53 -3.61 -5.25
C VAL A 205 -0.88 -2.66 -6.26
N LEU A 206 0.44 -2.78 -6.46
CA LEU A 206 1.17 -1.93 -7.42
C LEU A 206 0.66 -2.10 -8.85
N THR A 207 0.36 -3.34 -9.25
CA THR A 207 -0.20 -3.65 -10.57
C THR A 207 -1.56 -3.00 -10.77
N ARG A 208 -2.47 -3.16 -9.80
CA ARG A 208 -3.82 -2.56 -9.86
C ARG A 208 -3.75 -1.05 -9.86
N VAL A 209 -2.94 -0.43 -8.99
CA VAL A 209 -2.77 1.04 -8.97
C VAL A 209 -2.23 1.56 -10.30
N ARG A 210 -1.27 0.87 -10.92
CA ARG A 210 -0.79 1.21 -12.27
C ARG A 210 -1.93 1.15 -13.29
N ASP A 211 -2.71 0.09 -13.29
CA ASP A 211 -3.80 -0.10 -14.26
C ASP A 211 -4.91 0.93 -14.09
N LEU A 212 -5.22 1.31 -12.84
CA LEU A 212 -6.12 2.41 -12.51
C LEU A 212 -5.61 3.75 -13.07
N ASN A 213 -4.31 4.03 -12.96
CA ASN A 213 -3.72 5.25 -13.53
C ASN A 213 -3.82 5.26 -15.06
N ILE A 214 -3.58 4.11 -15.71
CA ILE A 214 -3.72 3.97 -17.16
C ILE A 214 -5.17 4.27 -17.57
N GLU A 215 -6.15 3.67 -16.90
CA GLU A 215 -7.58 3.90 -17.17
C GLU A 215 -7.93 5.39 -17.02
N PHE A 216 -7.55 6.00 -15.90
CA PHE A 216 -7.80 7.42 -15.65
C PHE A 216 -7.22 8.34 -16.74
N HIS A 217 -5.97 8.13 -17.12
CA HIS A 217 -5.33 8.93 -18.16
C HIS A 217 -5.93 8.70 -19.55
N GLN A 218 -6.32 7.47 -19.88
CA GLN A 218 -7.01 7.18 -21.14
C GLN A 218 -8.36 7.89 -21.22
N GLU A 219 -9.16 7.86 -20.17
CA GLU A 219 -10.42 8.60 -20.12
C GLU A 219 -10.20 10.11 -20.21
N SER A 220 -9.14 10.62 -19.57
CA SER A 220 -8.78 12.04 -19.63
C SER A 220 -8.39 12.49 -21.05
N VAL A 221 -7.57 11.69 -21.76
CA VAL A 221 -7.20 11.97 -23.15
C VAL A 221 -8.43 11.93 -24.05
N LYS A 222 -9.28 10.91 -23.94
CA LYS A 222 -10.53 10.81 -24.72
C LYS A 222 -11.45 12.02 -24.51
N ALA A 223 -11.55 12.51 -23.26
CA ALA A 223 -12.35 13.69 -22.95
C ALA A 223 -11.81 14.95 -23.65
N LEU A 224 -10.49 15.17 -23.61
CA LEU A 224 -9.84 16.31 -24.26
C LEU A 224 -9.85 16.20 -25.80
N GLU A 225 -9.77 15.01 -26.36
CA GLU A 225 -9.82 14.85 -27.82
C GLU A 225 -11.16 15.28 -28.43
N ARG A 226 -12.25 15.19 -27.66
CA ARG A 226 -13.58 15.67 -28.07
C ARG A 226 -13.71 17.18 -28.11
N THR A 227 -12.72 17.94 -27.61
CA THR A 227 -12.73 19.41 -27.65
C THR A 227 -12.16 19.98 -28.93
N LYS A 228 -11.53 19.15 -29.77
CA LYS A 228 -11.04 19.53 -31.11
C LYS A 228 -12.22 19.85 -32.04
#